data_AF-A0A2A4Z3B5-F1
#
_entry.id   AF-A0A2A4Z3B5-F1
#
_cell.length_a   1.000
_cell.length_b   1.000
_cell.length_c   1.000
_cell.angle_alpha   90.00
_cell.angle_beta   90.00
_cell.angle_gamma   90.00
#
_symmetry.space_group_name_H-M   'P 1'
#
loop_
_entity.id
_entity.type
_entity.pdbx_description
1 polymer ?
#
loop_
_entity_poly.entity_id
_entity_poly.type
_entity_poly.pdbx_seq_one_letter_code
_entity_poly.pdbx_strand_id
1 'polypeptide(L)'
;MILGSIYINNNAVITHRDSYVLNNLSVISVRRPFLGSAFLLGTAFSGFVCSFSDLLYQNEIITIISISAASMVAGWNVGQLKLLSRDLRGSELSGAIWGSFSDLNLTRTKIVMQLSKIDEGENK
;
A
#
# COMPACT_ATOMS: atom_id res chain seq x y z
N MET A 1 4.25 -8.54 -4.08
CA MET A 1 4.04 -8.34 -5.52
C MET A 1 3.37 -6.99 -5.76
N ILE A 2 3.74 -6.26 -6.81
CA ILE A 2 3.10 -4.99 -7.20
C ILE A 2 2.09 -5.27 -8.32
N LEU A 3 0.89 -4.68 -8.24
CA LEU A 3 -0.09 -4.74 -9.33
C LEU A 3 0.23 -3.63 -10.32
N GLY A 4 0.94 -4.00 -11.39
CA GLY A 4 1.43 -3.10 -12.43
C GLY A 4 2.94 -3.13 -12.56
N SER A 5 3.51 -2.14 -13.24
CA SER A 5 4.94 -1.98 -13.40
C SER A 5 5.39 -0.63 -12.85
N ILE A 6 6.51 -0.64 -12.13
CA ILE A 6 7.25 0.55 -11.73
C ILE A 6 8.68 0.36 -12.17
N TYR A 7 9.15 1.25 -13.03
CA TYR A 7 10.52 1.34 -13.48
C TYR A 7 11.09 2.66 -13.02
N ILE A 8 12.31 2.61 -12.53
CA ILE A 8 13.01 3.78 -12.07
C ILE A 8 14.14 4.03 -13.07
N ASN A 9 14.01 5.11 -13.84
CA ASN A 9 15.04 5.61 -14.75
C ASN A 9 15.74 6.80 -14.07
N ASN A 10 16.99 7.08 -14.43
CA ASN A 10 17.90 8.00 -13.74
C ASN A 10 17.29 9.37 -13.38
N ASN A 11 16.30 9.86 -14.14
CA ASN A 11 15.62 11.14 -13.87
C ASN A 11 14.08 11.04 -13.83
N ALA A 12 13.50 9.84 -13.94
CA ALA A 12 12.05 9.66 -13.91
C ALA A 12 11.60 8.31 -13.35
N VAL A 13 10.51 8.32 -12.60
CA VAL A 13 9.77 7.11 -12.19
C VAL A 13 8.68 6.85 -13.21
N ILE A 14 8.83 5.77 -13.98
CA ILE A 14 7.87 5.33 -14.97
C ILE A 14 6.96 4.28 -14.34
N THR A 15 5.67 4.51 -14.43
CA THR A 15 4.63 3.61 -13.97
C THR A 15 3.91 3.03 -15.18
N HIS A 16 3.02 2.06 -14.96
CA HIS A 16 2.23 1.46 -16.05
C HIS A 16 1.40 2.47 -16.86
N ARG A 17 0.99 3.60 -16.24
CA ARG A 17 0.17 4.63 -16.90
C ARG A 17 0.90 5.94 -17.18
N ASP A 18 1.85 6.34 -16.33
CA ASP A 18 2.46 7.67 -16.39
C ASP A 18 3.96 7.67 -16.07
N SER A 19 4.68 8.69 -16.55
CA SER A 19 6.06 8.99 -16.17
C SER A 19 6.13 10.24 -15.30
N TYR A 20 6.84 10.14 -14.18
CA TYR A 20 7.00 11.20 -13.19
C TYR A 20 8.47 11.62 -13.15
N VAL A 21 8.77 12.88 -13.47
CA VAL A 21 10.13 13.43 -13.32
C VAL A 21 10.48 13.51 -11.83
N LEU A 22 11.65 12.98 -11.46
CA LEU A 22 12.13 12.91 -10.07
C LEU A 22 12.19 14.31 -9.42
N ASN A 23 12.70 15.30 -10.13
CA ASN A 23 12.84 16.67 -9.61
C ASN A 23 11.49 17.35 -9.28
N ASN A 24 10.40 16.94 -9.94
CA ASN A 24 9.07 17.51 -9.73
C ASN A 24 8.19 16.68 -8.77
N LEU A 25 8.70 15.59 -8.19
CA LEU A 25 7.97 14.77 -7.21
C LEU A 25 7.85 15.49 -5.87
N SER A 26 6.62 15.87 -5.50
CA SER A 26 6.33 16.59 -4.26
C SER A 26 5.98 15.64 -3.11
N VAL A 27 5.28 14.53 -3.38
CA VAL A 27 4.85 13.60 -2.33
C VAL A 27 5.00 12.16 -2.80
N ILE A 28 5.74 11.37 -2.01
CA ILE A 28 5.85 9.91 -2.14
C ILE A 28 5.32 9.28 -0.85
N SER A 29 4.10 8.73 -0.90
CA SER A 29 3.46 8.13 0.28
C SER A 29 2.99 6.71 0.00
N VAL A 30 3.28 5.80 0.94
CA VAL A 30 2.72 4.44 0.96
C VAL A 30 1.76 4.34 2.13
N ARG A 31 0.53 3.88 1.88
CA ARG A 31 -0.51 3.70 2.90
C ARG A 31 -1.07 2.29 2.87
N ARG A 32 -1.66 1.85 3.98
CA ARG A 32 -2.41 0.58 4.10
C ARG A 32 -3.90 0.90 4.31
N PRO A 33 -4.66 1.18 3.25
CA PRO A 33 -6.02 1.69 3.39
C PRO A 33 -6.98 0.71 4.07
N PHE A 34 -6.79 -0.60 3.84
CA PHE A 34 -7.67 -1.64 4.38
C PHE A 34 -7.29 -2.14 5.76
N LEU A 35 -6.19 -1.66 6.34
CA LEU A 35 -5.73 -2.11 7.66
C LEU A 35 -6.77 -1.82 8.75
N GLY A 36 -7.38 -0.62 8.72
CA GLY A 36 -8.40 -0.22 9.70
C GLY A 36 -9.64 -1.11 9.63
N SER A 37 -10.19 -1.31 8.43
CA SER A 37 -11.35 -2.18 8.21
C SER A 37 -11.06 -3.64 8.58
N ALA A 38 -9.86 -4.13 8.26
CA ALA A 38 -9.43 -5.47 8.61
C ALA A 38 -9.33 -5.69 10.13
N PHE A 39 -8.85 -4.69 10.87
CA PHE A 39 -8.80 -4.74 12.33
C PHE A 39 -10.21 -4.70 12.94
N LEU A 40 -11.08 -3.85 12.42
CA LEU A 40 -12.49 -3.77 12.84
C LEU A 40 -13.18 -5.13 12.63
N LEU A 41 -13.09 -5.71 11.43
CA LEU A 41 -13.70 -7.00 11.15
C LEU A 41 -13.09 -8.13 11.98
N GLY A 42 -11.76 -8.14 12.14
CA GLY A 42 -11.07 -9.14 12.94
C GLY A 42 -11.53 -9.14 14.40
N THR A 43 -11.57 -7.96 15.01
CA THR A 43 -12.03 -7.78 16.40
C THR A 43 -13.52 -8.09 16.54
N ALA A 44 -14.36 -7.68 15.59
CA ALA A 44 -15.79 -7.98 15.60
C ALA A 44 -16.06 -9.50 15.54
N PHE A 45 -15.39 -10.22 14.64
CA PHE A 45 -15.56 -11.68 14.53
C PHE A 45 -15.02 -12.43 15.75
N SER A 46 -13.87 -12.01 16.29
CA SER A 46 -13.37 -12.57 17.54
C SER A 46 -14.34 -12.33 18.71
N GLY A 47 -14.89 -11.12 18.83
CA GLY A 47 -15.89 -10.79 19.84
C GLY A 47 -17.18 -11.59 19.69
N PHE A 48 -17.63 -11.83 18.45
CA PHE A 48 -18.78 -12.67 18.15
C PHE A 48 -18.56 -14.11 18.61
N VAL A 49 -17.43 -14.73 18.25
CA VAL A 49 -17.09 -16.09 18.68
C VAL A 49 -17.03 -16.18 20.21
N CYS A 50 -16.41 -15.21 20.89
CA CYS A 50 -16.36 -15.19 22.35
C CYS A 50 -17.73 -15.04 23.00
N SER A 51 -18.64 -14.25 22.41
CA SER A 51 -19.96 -13.98 22.99
C SER A 51 -20.96 -15.12 22.77
N PHE A 52 -20.81 -15.86 21.67
CA PHE A 52 -21.75 -16.90 21.26
C PHE A 52 -21.11 -18.29 21.22
N SER A 53 -19.95 -18.50 21.85
CA SER A 53 -19.24 -19.79 21.81
C SER A 53 -20.07 -20.98 22.29
N ASP A 54 -21.05 -20.73 23.17
CA ASP A 54 -21.97 -21.75 23.69
C ASP A 54 -23.06 -22.15 22.68
N LEU A 55 -23.36 -21.28 21.71
CA LEU A 55 -24.38 -21.50 20.67
C LEU A 55 -23.79 -22.02 19.36
N LEU A 56 -22.50 -21.79 19.10
CA LEU A 56 -21.85 -22.18 17.86
C LEU A 56 -21.31 -23.60 17.91
N TYR A 57 -21.45 -24.31 16.80
CA TYR A 57 -20.75 -25.57 16.61
C TYR A 57 -19.25 -25.33 16.39
N GLN A 58 -18.44 -26.32 16.74
CA GLN A 58 -16.98 -26.26 16.60
C GLN A 58 -16.53 -25.91 15.17
N ASN A 59 -17.24 -26.43 14.16
CA ASN A 59 -16.94 -26.13 12.76
C ASN A 59 -17.20 -24.65 12.41
N GLU A 60 -18.27 -24.05 12.95
CA GLU A 60 -18.61 -22.65 12.70
C GLU A 60 -17.58 -21.72 13.33
N ILE A 61 -17.13 -22.05 14.55
CA ILE A 61 -16.05 -21.33 15.22
C ILE A 61 -14.78 -21.31 14.36
N ILE A 62 -14.38 -22.48 13.83
CA ILE A 62 -13.20 -22.61 12.96
C ILE A 62 -13.39 -21.77 11.68
N THR A 63 -14.57 -21.82 11.06
CA THR A 63 -14.87 -21.02 9.86
C THR A 63 -14.78 -19.52 10.15
N ILE A 64 -15.34 -19.03 11.25
CA ILE A 64 -15.30 -17.60 11.58
C ILE A 64 -13.87 -17.15 11.89
N ILE A 65 -13.12 -17.92 12.68
CA ILE A 65 -11.72 -17.60 13.00
C ILE A 65 -10.86 -17.58 11.73
N SER A 66 -11.03 -18.56 10.83
CA SER A 66 -10.28 -18.61 9.58
C SER A 66 -10.60 -17.44 8.65
N ILE A 67 -11.88 -17.05 8.51
CA ILE A 67 -12.28 -15.88 7.72
C ILE A 67 -11.75 -14.58 8.34
N SER A 68 -11.78 -14.47 9.67
CA SER A 68 -11.22 -13.34 10.41
C SER A 68 -9.71 -13.21 10.16
N ALA A 69 -8.96 -14.30 10.33
CA ALA A 69 -7.53 -14.34 10.07
C ALA A 69 -7.20 -14.02 8.61
N ALA A 70 -7.92 -14.60 7.64
CA ALA A 70 -7.73 -14.33 6.22
C ALA A 70 -7.98 -12.85 5.89
N SER A 71 -9.03 -12.24 6.46
CA SER A 71 -9.36 -10.83 6.28
C SER A 71 -8.27 -9.90 6.85
N MET A 72 -7.74 -10.23 8.03
CA MET A 72 -6.64 -9.50 8.65
C MET A 72 -5.36 -9.59 7.81
N VAL A 73 -5.00 -10.78 7.36
CA VAL A 73 -3.82 -11.00 6.52
C VAL A 73 -3.97 -10.26 5.18
N ALA A 74 -5.14 -10.29 4.56
CA ALA A 74 -5.41 -9.55 3.33
C ALA A 74 -5.25 -8.03 3.55
N GLY A 75 -5.88 -7.46 4.59
CA GLY A 75 -5.77 -6.03 4.88
C GLY A 75 -4.37 -5.56 5.28
N TRP A 76 -3.57 -6.45 5.91
CA TRP A 76 -2.19 -6.16 6.28
C TRP A 76 -1.26 -6.08 5.07
N ASN A 77 -1.47 -6.97 4.10
CA ASN A 77 -0.60 -7.08 2.93
C ASN A 77 -0.92 -6.04 1.85
N VAL A 78 -2.17 -5.61 1.72
CA VAL A 78 -2.56 -4.64 0.67
C VAL A 78 -2.10 -3.24 1.04
N GLY A 79 -1.20 -2.70 0.21
CA GLY A 79 -0.72 -1.34 0.26
C GLY A 79 -1.07 -0.55 -1.00
N GLN A 80 -1.02 0.76 -0.85
CA GLN A 80 -1.23 1.74 -1.91
C GLN A 80 -0.07 2.73 -1.90
N LEU A 81 0.62 2.86 -3.03
CA LEU A 81 1.62 3.90 -3.28
C LEU A 81 0.97 5.03 -4.05
N LYS A 82 1.09 6.25 -3.54
CA LYS A 82 0.64 7.49 -4.19
C LYS A 82 1.84 8.37 -4.49
N LEU A 83 1.97 8.73 -5.76
CA LEU A 83 3.01 9.61 -6.30
C LEU A 83 2.34 10.91 -6.75
N LEU A 84 2.68 12.03 -6.12
CA LEU A 84 2.17 13.35 -6.51
C LEU A 84 3.34 14.18 -7.05
N SER A 85 3.26 14.55 -8.33
CA SER A 85 4.16 15.54 -8.93
C SER A 85 3.54 16.93 -8.89
N ARG A 86 4.37 17.96 -8.74
CA ARG A 86 3.98 19.36 -8.73
C ARG A 86 3.35 19.78 -10.06
N ASP A 87 3.87 19.27 -11.18
CA ASP A 87 3.34 19.55 -12.53
C ASP A 87 2.02 18.83 -12.82
N LEU A 88 1.74 17.75 -12.10
CA LEU A 88 0.50 16.98 -12.22
C LEU A 88 -0.54 17.37 -11.16
N ARG A 89 -0.33 18.45 -10.40
CA ARG A 89 -1.33 19.03 -9.47
C ARG A 89 -2.51 19.58 -10.27
N GLY A 90 -3.48 18.72 -10.57
CA GLY A 90 -4.68 19.05 -11.36
C GLY A 90 -5.09 17.94 -12.32
N SER A 91 -4.23 16.95 -12.54
CA SER A 91 -4.59 15.75 -13.29
C SER A 91 -5.20 14.71 -12.36
N GLU A 92 -6.43 14.28 -12.66
CA GLU A 92 -7.13 13.16 -11.97
C GLU A 92 -6.36 11.83 -12.06
N LEU A 93 -5.23 11.81 -12.79
CA LEU A 93 -4.42 10.65 -13.12
C LEU A 93 -3.21 10.43 -12.19
N SER A 94 -3.10 11.10 -11.05
CA SER A 94 -2.14 10.70 -10.00
C SER A 94 -2.57 9.34 -9.43
N GLY A 95 -2.23 8.29 -10.20
CA GLY A 95 -2.73 6.95 -10.07
C GLY A 95 -2.23 6.30 -8.78
N ALA A 96 -3.15 5.72 -8.04
CA ALA A 96 -2.85 4.84 -6.94
C ALA A 96 -2.25 3.53 -7.47
N ILE A 97 -1.00 3.23 -7.13
CA ILE A 97 -0.40 1.94 -7.45
C ILE A 97 -0.66 1.00 -6.29
N TRP A 98 -1.27 -0.13 -6.59
CA TRP A 98 -1.64 -1.13 -5.60
C TRP A 98 -0.61 -2.27 -5.58
N GLY A 99 -0.48 -2.93 -4.45
CA GLY A 99 0.46 -4.04 -4.32
C GLY A 99 0.66 -4.46 -2.88
N SER A 100 1.64 -5.33 -2.66
CA SER A 100 2.11 -5.64 -1.32
C SER A 100 2.75 -4.41 -0.69
N PHE A 101 2.35 -4.07 0.53
CA PHE A 101 2.91 -2.95 1.27
C PHE A 101 4.44 -3.02 1.36
N SER A 102 5.00 -4.20 1.62
CA SER A 102 6.45 -4.38 1.76
C SER A 102 7.19 -3.95 0.50
N ASP A 103 6.74 -4.41 -0.67
CA ASP A 103 7.37 -4.09 -1.96
C ASP A 103 7.19 -2.63 -2.34
N LEU A 104 6.02 -2.04 -2.05
CA LEU A 104 5.75 -0.63 -2.29
C LEU A 104 6.62 0.26 -1.40
N ASN A 105 6.83 -0.14 -0.13
CA ASN A 105 7.68 0.60 0.79
C ASN A 105 9.16 0.51 0.40
N LEU A 106 9.62 -0.65 -0.05
CA LEU A 106 10.97 -0.81 -0.62
C LEU A 106 11.16 0.06 -1.86
N THR A 107 10.17 0.08 -2.76
CA THR A 107 10.19 0.93 -3.96
C THR A 107 10.21 2.42 -3.60
N ARG A 108 9.40 2.85 -2.61
CA ARG A 108 9.46 4.21 -2.07
C ARG A 108 10.87 4.57 -1.62
N THR A 109 11.52 3.73 -0.83
CA THR A 109 12.89 3.98 -0.35
C THR A 109 13.87 4.11 -1.52
N LYS A 110 13.74 3.27 -2.56
CA LYS A 110 14.57 3.38 -3.77
C LYS A 110 14.42 4.72 -4.50
N ILE A 111 13.18 5.20 -4.63
CA ILE A 111 12.89 6.51 -5.26
C ILE A 111 13.50 7.64 -4.44
N VAL A 112 13.33 7.60 -3.11
CA VAL A 112 13.90 8.62 -2.20
C VAL A 112 15.43 8.63 -2.25
N MET A 113 16.07 7.46 -2.26
CA MET A 113 17.54 7.36 -2.39
C MET A 113 18.07 7.90 -3.72
N GLN A 114 17.30 7.84 -4.80
CA GLN A 114 17.71 8.44 -6.06
C GLN A 114 17.49 9.94 -6.09
N LEU A 115 16.38 10.41 -5.50
CA LEU A 115 16.12 11.84 -5.35
C LEU A 115 17.28 12.53 -4.60
N SER A 116 17.73 11.93 -3.49
CA SER A 116 18.86 12.49 -2.71
C SER A 116 20.18 12.52 -3.49
N LYS A 117 20.42 11.54 -4.37
CA LYS A 117 21.62 11.53 -5.22
C LYS A 117 21.60 12.62 -6.30
N ILE A 118 20.42 12.97 -6.81
CA ILE A 118 20.26 14.05 -7.79
C ILE A 118 20.53 15.40 -7.10
N ASP A 119 19.97 15.62 -5.91
CA ASP A 119 20.21 16.83 -5.11
C ASP A 119 21.69 17.02 -4.74
N GLU A 120 22.41 15.94 -4.42
CA GLU A 120 23.86 15.98 -4.18
C GLU A 120 24.69 16.26 -5.44
N GLY A 121 24.17 15.89 -6.62
CA GLY A 121 24.81 16.11 -7.92
C GLY A 121 24.60 17.52 -8.47
N GLU A 122 23.47 18.16 -8.19
CA GLU A 122 23.22 19.56 -8.56
C GLU A 122 23.98 20.57 -7.65
N ASN A 123 24.37 20.17 -6.44
CA ASN A 123 25.11 21.03 -5.50
C ASN A 123 26.65 20.97 -5.63
N LYS A 124 27.18 20.33 -6.68
CA LYS A 124 28.61 20.28 -7.02
C LYS A 124 28.91 21.04 -8.30
#